data_AF-A0A1V0PJH7-F1
#
_entry.id   AF-A0A1V0PJH7-F1
#
_cell.length_a   1.000
_cell.length_b   1.000
_cell.length_c   1.000
_cell.angle_alpha   90.00
_cell.angle_beta   90.00
_cell.angle_gamma   90.00
#
_symmetry.space_group_name_H-M   'P 1'
#
loop_
_entity.id
_entity.type
_entity.pdbx_description
1 polymer ?
#
loop_
_entity_poly.entity_id
_entity_poly.type
_entity_poly.pdbx_seq_one_letter_code
_entity_poly.pdbx_strand_id
1 'polypeptide(L)'
;MTVSSVNKAETLDELDKASQNIIDNTSKVKANNETAKAAADKKKRDDEQKRIADEKAAAQAAENQAAAAQASSDSQENSAVASGGYSTNPAGWGVAEAGYCFYRPSSQRYYSSVANPGNYAYMTISEAQGLNGSPGNSNGSAHT
;
A
#
# COMPACT_ATOMS: atom_id res chain seq x y z
N MET A 1 2.90 81.82 26.40
CA MET A 1 3.61 80.54 26.21
C MET A 1 5.01 80.85 25.70
N THR A 2 6.05 80.31 26.33
CA THR A 2 7.45 80.53 25.92
C THR A 2 7.84 79.52 24.85
N VAL A 3 8.67 79.92 23.88
CA VAL A 3 9.16 79.08 22.76
C VAL A 3 9.72 77.73 23.25
N SER A 4 10.33 77.70 24.43
CA SER A 4 10.85 76.48 25.07
C SER A 4 9.80 75.41 25.38
N SER A 5 8.55 75.81 25.62
CA SER A 5 7.44 74.86 25.87
C SER A 5 6.90 74.22 24.59
N VAL A 6 6.93 74.95 23.47
CA VAL A 6 6.50 74.47 22.16
C VAL A 6 7.49 73.45 21.62
N ASN A 7 8.80 73.78 21.64
CA ASN A 7 9.84 72.86 21.19
C ASN A 7 9.87 71.54 21.99
N LYS A 8 9.51 71.60 23.28
CA LYS A 8 9.43 70.41 24.15
C LYS A 8 8.22 69.53 23.83
N ALA A 9 7.11 70.12 23.40
CA ALA A 9 5.93 69.38 22.97
C ALA A 9 6.16 68.67 21.63
N GLU A 10 6.80 69.34 20.67
CA GLU A 10 7.15 68.75 19.37
C GLU A 10 8.13 67.57 19.52
N THR A 11 9.16 67.73 20.35
CA THR A 11 10.11 66.63 20.62
C THR A 11 9.47 65.42 21.30
N LEU A 12 8.44 65.61 22.13
CA LEU A 12 7.71 64.50 22.75
C LEU A 12 6.81 63.77 21.74
N ASP A 13 6.14 64.51 20.85
CA ASP A 13 5.31 63.92 19.78
C ASP A 13 6.15 63.09 18.80
N GLU A 14 7.34 63.58 18.43
CA GLU A 14 8.29 62.83 17.62
C GLU A 14 8.78 61.57 18.31
N LEU A 15 9.04 61.63 19.63
CA LEU A 15 9.48 60.48 20.42
C LEU A 15 8.39 59.40 20.51
N ASP A 16 7.12 59.82 20.65
CA ASP A 16 5.97 58.92 20.72
C ASP A 16 5.75 58.22 19.38
N LYS A 17 5.81 58.97 18.27
CA LYS A 17 5.79 58.42 16.91
C LYS A 17 6.93 57.43 16.65
N ALA A 18 8.15 57.77 17.07
CA ALA A 18 9.29 56.88 16.94
C ALA A 18 9.10 55.59 17.74
N SER A 19 8.57 55.70 18.96
CA SER A 19 8.32 54.54 19.83
C SER A 19 7.24 53.64 19.23
N GLN A 20 6.15 54.22 18.71
CA GLN A 20 5.08 53.45 18.07
C GLN A 20 5.59 52.73 16.82
N ASN A 21 6.42 53.38 16.01
CA ASN A 21 7.05 52.75 14.84
C ASN A 21 7.94 51.55 15.22
N ILE A 22 8.68 51.64 16.33
CA ILE A 22 9.51 50.52 16.83
C ILE A 22 8.63 49.34 17.26
N ILE A 23 7.52 49.61 17.96
CA ILE A 23 6.57 48.59 18.41
C ILE A 23 5.93 47.88 17.20
N ASP A 24 5.48 48.65 16.21
CA ASP A 24 4.85 48.13 15.00
C ASP A 24 5.83 47.29 14.18
N ASN A 25 7.06 47.75 14.02
CA ASN A 25 8.10 47.00 13.31
C ASN A 25 8.46 45.70 14.04
N THR A 26 8.57 45.74 15.37
CA THR A 26 8.83 44.54 16.18
C THR A 26 7.72 43.50 16.00
N SER A 27 6.46 43.95 16.01
CA SER A 27 5.29 43.10 15.81
C SER A 27 5.29 42.47 14.41
N LYS A 28 5.59 43.25 13.37
CA LYS A 28 5.71 42.76 11.99
C LYS A 28 6.82 41.73 11.83
N VAL A 29 7.99 41.96 12.42
CA VAL A 29 9.12 41.01 12.36
C VAL A 29 8.75 39.69 13.03
N LYS A 30 8.07 39.74 14.19
CA LYS A 30 7.60 38.54 14.88
C LYS A 30 6.63 37.72 14.02
N ALA A 31 5.63 38.37 13.44
CA ALA A 31 4.65 37.72 12.57
C ALA A 31 5.30 37.09 11.31
N ASN A 32 6.26 37.79 10.70
CA ASN A 32 7.00 37.27 9.55
C ASN A 32 7.83 36.04 9.91
N ASN A 33 8.50 36.04 11.07
CA ASN A 33 9.28 34.89 11.53
C ASN A 33 8.39 33.68 11.83
N GLU A 34 7.24 33.87 12.44
CA GLU A 34 6.27 32.78 12.70
C GLU A 34 5.75 32.19 11.39
N THR A 35 5.41 33.04 10.42
CA THR A 35 4.95 32.61 9.09
C THR A 35 6.04 31.85 8.33
N ALA A 36 7.29 32.35 8.36
CA ALA A 36 8.42 31.69 7.73
C ALA A 36 8.71 30.31 8.34
N LYS A 37 8.62 30.19 9.67
CA LYS A 37 8.77 28.92 10.37
C LYS A 37 7.68 27.93 9.98
N ALA A 38 6.42 28.36 9.95
CA ALA A 38 5.29 27.52 9.55
C ALA A 38 5.42 27.03 8.10
N ALA A 39 5.88 27.89 7.19
CA ALA A 39 6.13 27.52 5.79
C ALA A 39 7.26 26.49 5.66
N ALA A 40 8.36 26.66 6.40
CA ALA A 40 9.46 25.70 6.41
C ALA A 40 9.03 24.33 6.97
N ASP A 41 8.25 24.31 8.05
CA ASP A 41 7.74 23.08 8.65
C ASP A 41 6.72 22.37 7.75
N LYS A 42 5.88 23.13 7.02
CA LYS A 42 4.98 22.55 6.01
C LYS A 42 5.78 21.90 4.88
N LYS A 43 6.78 22.60 4.33
CA LYS A 43 7.62 22.07 3.26
C LYS A 43 8.32 20.77 3.67
N LYS A 44 8.90 20.72 4.88
CA LYS A 44 9.54 19.51 5.40
C LYS A 44 8.57 18.32 5.50
N ARG A 45 7.33 18.55 5.93
CA ARG A 45 6.31 17.50 6.00
C ARG A 45 5.88 17.01 4.62
N ASP A 46 5.69 17.92 3.67
CA ASP A 46 5.32 17.58 2.30
C ASP A 46 6.44 16.77 1.62
N ASP A 47 7.71 17.19 1.78
CA ASP A 47 8.89 16.49 1.25
C ASP A 47 9.04 15.07 1.85
N GLU A 48 8.84 14.92 3.16
CA GLU A 48 8.90 13.61 3.83
C GLU A 48 7.76 12.67 3.43
N GLN A 49 6.52 13.19 3.29
CA GLN A 49 5.41 12.40 2.78
C GLN A 49 5.66 11.91 1.35
N LYS A 50 6.24 12.77 0.50
CA LYS A 50 6.65 12.38 -0.84
C LYS A 50 7.72 11.30 -0.82
N ARG A 51 8.74 11.42 0.04
CA ARG A 51 9.79 10.40 0.20
C ARG A 51 9.21 9.05 0.63
N ILE A 52 8.29 9.03 1.59
CA ILE A 52 7.61 7.79 2.04
C ILE A 52 6.77 7.17 0.92
N ALA A 53 6.08 7.99 0.12
CA ALA A 53 5.29 7.50 -1.01
C ALA A 53 6.17 6.90 -2.11
N ASP A 54 7.27 7.57 -2.46
CA ASP A 54 8.22 7.09 -3.47
C ASP A 54 8.94 5.81 -2.99
N GLU A 55 9.28 5.70 -1.70
CA GLU A 55 9.89 4.50 -1.09
C GLU A 55 8.92 3.30 -1.09
N LYS A 56 7.63 3.53 -0.78
CA LYS A 56 6.60 2.47 -0.88
C LYS A 56 6.37 2.02 -2.32
N ALA A 57 6.38 2.94 -3.29
CA ALA A 57 6.24 2.60 -4.70
C ALA A 57 7.42 1.77 -5.20
N ALA A 58 8.65 2.10 -4.78
CA ALA A 58 9.84 1.33 -5.11
C ALA A 58 9.83 -0.07 -4.47
N ALA A 59 9.40 -0.20 -3.22
CA ALA A 59 9.27 -1.50 -2.54
C ALA A 59 8.23 -2.41 -3.21
N GLN A 60 7.08 -1.88 -3.62
CA GLN A 60 6.07 -2.65 -4.38
C GLN A 60 6.55 -3.07 -5.77
N ALA A 61 7.34 -2.24 -6.46
CA ALA A 61 7.90 -2.61 -7.75
C ALA A 61 8.92 -3.77 -7.64
N ALA A 62 9.69 -3.82 -6.55
CA ALA A 62 10.62 -4.92 -6.28
C ALA A 62 9.89 -6.22 -5.91
N GLU A 63 8.80 -6.15 -5.12
CA GLU A 63 7.97 -7.31 -4.77
C GLU A 63 7.28 -7.89 -6.02
N ASN A 64 6.76 -7.05 -6.91
CA ASN A 64 6.15 -7.51 -8.17
C ASN A 64 7.17 -8.10 -9.16
N GLN A 65 8.44 -7.70 -9.12
CA GLN A 65 9.48 -8.32 -9.96
C GLN A 65 9.96 -9.67 -9.41
N ALA A 66 9.96 -9.88 -8.09
CA ALA A 66 10.21 -11.20 -7.51
C ALA A 66 9.08 -12.20 -7.82
N ALA A 67 7.82 -11.74 -7.79
CA ALA A 67 6.68 -12.56 -8.23
C ALA A 67 6.71 -12.85 -9.74
N ALA A 68 7.13 -11.89 -10.58
CA ALA A 68 7.24 -12.09 -12.03
C ALA A 68 8.42 -12.98 -12.46
N ALA A 69 9.53 -13.00 -11.70
CA ALA A 69 10.67 -13.88 -11.97
C ALA A 69 10.41 -15.36 -11.57
N GLN A 70 9.47 -15.61 -10.64
CA GLN A 70 8.92 -16.95 -10.44
C GLN A 70 7.90 -17.32 -11.53
N ALA A 71 7.12 -16.35 -12.07
CA ALA A 71 6.15 -16.63 -13.13
C ALA A 71 6.77 -16.86 -14.53
N SER A 72 7.97 -16.33 -14.81
CA SER A 72 8.63 -16.49 -16.12
C SER A 72 9.52 -17.73 -16.24
N SER A 73 9.79 -18.46 -15.15
CA SER A 73 10.27 -19.86 -15.25
C SER A 73 9.12 -20.84 -15.48
N ASP A 74 7.90 -20.53 -15.06
CA ASP A 74 6.72 -21.40 -15.23
C ASP A 74 5.98 -21.19 -16.56
N SER A 75 6.28 -20.11 -17.29
CA SER A 75 5.54 -19.75 -18.52
C SER A 75 6.11 -20.34 -19.82
N GLN A 76 7.18 -21.14 -19.77
CA GLN A 76 7.66 -21.88 -20.96
C GLN A 76 7.08 -23.28 -21.12
N GLU A 77 6.25 -23.76 -20.18
CA GLU A 77 5.62 -25.08 -20.29
C GLU A 77 4.13 -25.04 -20.68
N ASN A 78 3.50 -23.86 -20.74
CA ASN A 78 2.08 -23.73 -21.10
C ASN A 78 1.83 -23.68 -22.63
N SER A 79 2.53 -24.52 -23.39
CA SER A 79 2.09 -24.96 -24.72
C SER A 79 2.40 -26.43 -24.97
N ALA A 80 2.52 -27.21 -23.90
CA ALA A 80 2.12 -28.60 -23.95
C ALA A 80 0.78 -28.70 -23.22
N VAL A 81 -0.20 -29.29 -23.88
CA VAL A 81 -1.29 -29.99 -23.20
C VAL A 81 -0.62 -31.01 -22.28
N ALA A 82 -0.26 -30.60 -21.07
CA ALA A 82 0.35 -31.48 -20.10
C ALA A 82 -0.77 -32.34 -19.56
N SER A 83 -0.75 -33.60 -19.98
CA SER A 83 -1.34 -34.74 -19.29
C SER A 83 -0.73 -34.86 -17.87
N GLY A 84 -0.89 -33.83 -17.03
CA GLY A 84 -0.50 -33.81 -15.62
C GLY A 84 -1.52 -34.61 -14.84
N GLY A 85 -1.23 -35.90 -14.70
CA GLY A 85 -2.15 -36.90 -14.21
C GLY A 85 -2.49 -36.72 -12.73
N TYR A 86 -3.79 -36.77 -12.42
CA TYR A 86 -4.23 -37.19 -11.10
C TYR A 86 -4.23 -38.71 -11.04
N SER A 87 -3.97 -39.30 -9.87
CA SER A 87 -4.13 -40.73 -9.68
C SER A 87 -5.61 -41.08 -9.48
N THR A 88 -6.03 -42.30 -9.82
CA THR A 88 -7.38 -42.78 -9.48
C THR A 88 -7.23 -43.83 -8.39
N ASN A 89 -7.90 -43.64 -7.26
CA ASN A 89 -7.88 -44.65 -6.20
C ASN A 89 -8.74 -45.88 -6.60
N PRO A 90 -8.61 -47.03 -5.91
CA PRO A 90 -9.42 -48.21 -6.22
C PRO A 90 -10.94 -48.00 -6.14
N ALA A 91 -11.40 -46.94 -5.46
CA ALA A 91 -12.79 -46.54 -5.38
C ALA A 91 -13.26 -45.65 -6.56
N GLY A 92 -12.39 -45.39 -7.54
CA GLY A 92 -12.71 -44.59 -8.73
C GLY A 92 -12.65 -43.07 -8.52
N TRP A 93 -12.12 -42.60 -7.39
CA TRP A 93 -11.94 -41.16 -7.13
C TRP A 93 -10.63 -40.67 -7.73
N GLY A 94 -10.68 -39.54 -8.43
CA GLY A 94 -9.48 -38.80 -8.79
C GLY A 94 -8.86 -38.21 -7.53
N VAL A 95 -7.56 -38.43 -7.33
CA VAL A 95 -6.75 -37.96 -6.20
C VAL A 95 -5.66 -37.08 -6.77
N ALA A 96 -5.66 -35.81 -6.36
CA ALA A 96 -4.69 -34.82 -6.78
C ALA A 96 -3.32 -35.11 -6.17
N GLU A 97 -2.27 -34.78 -6.91
CA GLU A 97 -0.91 -34.87 -6.42
C GLU A 97 -0.63 -33.81 -5.34
N ALA A 98 0.44 -34.00 -4.55
CA ALA A 98 0.81 -33.06 -3.51
C ALA A 98 1.07 -31.67 -4.10
N GLY A 99 0.42 -30.64 -3.54
CA GLY A 99 0.48 -29.26 -4.05
C GLY A 99 -0.58 -28.93 -5.12
N TYR A 100 -1.32 -29.92 -5.61
CA TYR A 100 -2.40 -29.77 -6.58
C TYR A 100 -3.78 -30.02 -5.97
N CYS A 101 -4.82 -29.56 -6.67
CA CYS A 101 -6.20 -29.69 -6.25
C CYS A 101 -7.19 -29.67 -7.43
N PHE A 102 -8.39 -30.16 -7.16
CA PHE A 102 -9.55 -30.05 -8.03
C PHE A 102 -10.37 -28.83 -7.60
N TYR A 103 -10.26 -27.73 -8.35
CA TYR A 103 -10.98 -26.49 -8.10
C TYR A 103 -12.34 -26.47 -8.80
N ARG A 104 -13.36 -25.98 -8.09
CA ARG A 104 -14.72 -25.79 -8.61
C ARG A 104 -15.08 -24.30 -8.61
N PRO A 105 -15.04 -23.63 -9.78
CA PRO A 105 -15.30 -22.19 -9.88
C PRO A 105 -16.67 -21.77 -9.33
N SER A 106 -17.71 -22.58 -9.55
CA SER A 106 -19.08 -22.26 -9.13
C SER A 106 -19.28 -22.16 -7.61
N SER A 107 -18.41 -22.80 -6.83
CA SER A 107 -18.47 -22.78 -5.36
C SER A 107 -17.22 -22.17 -4.72
N GLN A 108 -16.21 -21.81 -5.52
CA GLN A 108 -14.89 -21.38 -5.05
C GLN A 108 -14.31 -22.34 -4.01
N ARG A 109 -14.47 -23.65 -4.25
CA ARG A 109 -13.94 -24.70 -3.36
C ARG A 109 -12.96 -25.56 -4.11
N TYR A 110 -11.88 -25.95 -3.45
CA TYR A 110 -10.93 -26.92 -3.97
C TYR A 110 -10.83 -28.17 -3.12
N TYR A 111 -10.55 -29.31 -3.75
CA TYR A 111 -10.55 -30.63 -3.12
C TYR A 111 -9.28 -31.39 -3.48
N SER A 112 -8.78 -32.20 -2.55
CA SER A 112 -7.67 -33.13 -2.81
C SER A 112 -8.12 -34.39 -3.54
N SER A 113 -9.41 -34.75 -3.45
CA SER A 113 -9.98 -35.87 -4.18
C SER A 113 -11.45 -35.64 -4.55
N VAL A 114 -11.87 -36.17 -5.71
CA VAL A 114 -13.23 -36.03 -6.22
C VAL A 114 -13.67 -37.27 -6.99
N ALA A 115 -14.95 -37.63 -6.91
CA ALA A 115 -15.51 -38.77 -7.65
C ALA A 115 -15.61 -38.54 -9.17
N ASN A 116 -15.54 -37.29 -9.64
CA ASN A 116 -15.67 -36.94 -11.06
C ASN A 116 -14.67 -35.84 -11.43
N PRO A 117 -13.38 -36.17 -11.58
CA PRO A 117 -12.32 -35.19 -11.79
C PRO A 117 -12.51 -34.32 -13.04
N GLY A 118 -13.14 -34.83 -14.09
CA GLY A 118 -13.44 -34.07 -15.31
C GLY A 118 -14.40 -32.88 -15.12
N ASN A 119 -15.11 -32.78 -13.99
CA ASN A 119 -15.98 -31.65 -13.68
C ASN A 119 -15.27 -30.52 -12.93
N TYR A 120 -13.97 -30.65 -12.69
CA TYR A 120 -13.17 -29.72 -11.91
C TYR A 120 -11.98 -29.25 -12.74
N ALA A 121 -11.52 -28.03 -12.45
CA ALA A 121 -10.26 -27.56 -12.99
C ALA A 121 -9.13 -28.14 -12.12
N TYR A 122 -8.19 -28.85 -12.74
CA TYR A 122 -6.99 -29.32 -12.06
C TYR A 122 -5.95 -28.20 -12.05
N MET A 123 -5.54 -27.75 -10.87
CA MET A 123 -4.60 -26.62 -10.69
C MET A 123 -3.88 -26.73 -9.36
N THR A 124 -2.85 -25.91 -9.15
CA THR A 124 -2.14 -25.85 -7.87
C THR A 124 -3.04 -25.26 -6.77
N ILE A 125 -2.75 -25.62 -5.52
CA ILE A 125 -3.45 -25.04 -4.36
C ILE A 125 -3.29 -23.52 -4.32
N SER A 126 -2.09 -23.02 -4.67
CA SER A 126 -1.80 -21.58 -4.73
C SER A 126 -2.66 -20.85 -5.76
N GLU A 127 -2.85 -21.43 -6.96
CA GLU A 127 -3.74 -20.87 -7.98
C GLU A 127 -5.20 -20.84 -7.49
N ALA A 128 -5.66 -21.93 -6.86
CA ALA A 128 -7.00 -21.99 -6.30
C ALA A 128 -7.21 -20.93 -5.20
N GLN A 129 -6.23 -20.71 -4.32
CA GLN A 129 -6.26 -19.68 -3.28
C GLN A 129 -6.24 -18.26 -3.87
N GLY A 130 -5.47 -18.03 -4.94
CA GLY A 130 -5.46 -16.77 -5.69
C GLY A 130 -6.81 -16.41 -6.29
N LEU A 131 -7.65 -17.41 -6.57
CA LEU A 131 -9.04 -17.25 -7.04
C LEU A 131 -10.06 -17.14 -5.89
N ASN A 132 -9.63 -16.74 -4.68
CA ASN A 132 -10.42 -16.75 -3.45
C ASN A 132 -10.99 -18.14 -3.11
N GLY A 133 -10.35 -19.20 -3.59
CA GLY A 133 -10.75 -20.57 -3.32
C GLY A 133 -10.49 -20.94 -1.87
N SER A 134 -11.46 -21.60 -1.25
CA SER A 134 -11.33 -22.16 0.10
C SER A 134 -11.29 -23.68 0.07
N PRO A 135 -10.65 -24.35 1.05
CA PRO A 135 -10.71 -25.79 1.18
C PRO A 135 -12.16 -26.29 1.20
N GLY A 136 -12.44 -27.23 0.31
CA GLY A 136 -13.66 -27.99 0.31
C GLY A 136 -13.61 -29.09 1.38
N ASN A 137 -14.72 -29.33 2.06
CA ASN A 137 -14.89 -30.57 2.80
C ASN A 137 -14.98 -31.67 1.76
N SER A 138 -13.92 -32.49 1.63
CA SER A 138 -13.95 -33.68 0.78
C SER A 138 -15.27 -34.42 1.02
N ASN A 139 -16.04 -34.62 -0.03
CA ASN A 139 -17.34 -35.29 0.02
C ASN A 139 -17.18 -36.83 0.05
N GLY A 140 -16.03 -37.33 0.47
CA GLY A 140 -15.69 -38.75 0.46
C GLY A 140 -15.07 -39.14 1.79
N SER A 141 -15.87 -39.77 2.64
CA SER A 141 -15.35 -40.65 3.66
C SER A 141 -14.37 -41.63 3.02
N ALA A 142 -13.10 -41.56 3.43
CA ALA A 142 -12.27 -42.73 3.63
C ALA A 142 -11.69 -42.57 5.04
N HIS A 143 -12.54 -42.93 6.01
CA HIS A 143 -12.08 -43.36 7.32
C HIS A 143 -11.38 -44.71 7.13
N THR A 144 -10.37 -44.94 7.96
CA THR A 144 -9.40 -46.07 8.06
C THR A 144 -8.19 -45.98 7.16
#